data_AF-A0A354GUA5-F1
#
_entry.id   AF-A0A354GUA5-F1
#
_cell.length_a   1.000
_cell.length_b   1.000
_cell.length_c   1.000
_cell.angle_alpha   90.00
_cell.angle_beta   90.00
_cell.angle_gamma   90.00
#
_symmetry.space_group_name_H-M   'P 1'
#
loop_
_entity.id
_entity.type
_entity.pdbx_description
1 polymer ?
#
loop_
_entity_poly.entity_id
_entity_poly.type
_entity_poly.pdbx_seq_one_letter_code
_entity_poly.pdbx_strand_id
1 'polypeptide(L)'
;RIMEMRTDGISEEEIAQRQRLLQQDVLRSTELALKEHFVLQKIAEVEKIEINEDDLNEEIERLAEQSDESPRKVRARLEKEDVIDALAAEMIERKSLDLILDTAEYEDQPLTQEDSPAMSSVEAQTVPGEMHDPAVAPPESETPTPAAG
;
A
#
# COMPACT_ATOMS: atom_id res chain seq x y z
N ARG A 1 -18.98 9.90 -12.67
CA ARG A 1 -17.68 10.61 -12.63
C ARG A 1 -17.53 11.68 -13.72
N ILE A 2 -17.32 11.39 -15.01
CA ILE A 2 -17.15 12.47 -16.04
C ILE A 2 -18.41 13.36 -16.16
N MET A 3 -19.61 12.76 -16.07
CA MET A 3 -20.87 13.50 -16.11
C MET A 3 -21.04 14.44 -14.90
N GLU A 4 -20.54 14.08 -13.72
CA GLU A 4 -20.58 14.93 -12.52
C GLU A 4 -19.61 16.11 -12.65
N MET A 5 -18.37 15.87 -13.11
CA MET A 5 -17.36 16.92 -13.33
C MET A 5 -17.78 17.97 -14.36
N ARG A 6 -18.52 17.56 -15.40
CA ARG A 6 -19.14 18.48 -16.36
C ARG A 6 -20.25 19.34 -15.73
N THR A 7 -20.96 18.78 -14.75
CA THR A 7 -22.03 19.49 -14.03
C THR A 7 -21.45 20.52 -13.06
N ASP A 8 -20.23 20.29 -12.56
CA ASP A 8 -19.48 21.18 -11.66
C ASP A 8 -18.69 22.29 -12.39
N GLY A 9 -18.84 22.41 -13.71
CA GLY A 9 -18.21 23.48 -14.50
C GLY A 9 -16.72 23.26 -14.81
N ILE A 10 -16.19 22.04 -14.60
CA ILE A 10 -14.80 21.71 -14.96
C ILE A 10 -14.68 21.66 -16.48
N SER A 11 -13.67 22.34 -17.03
CA SER A 11 -13.44 22.39 -18.48
C SER A 11 -13.11 21.00 -19.04
N GLU A 12 -13.45 20.74 -20.31
CA GLU A 12 -13.14 19.44 -20.94
C GLU A 12 -11.63 19.14 -20.97
N GLU A 13 -10.81 20.19 -21.10
CA GLU A 13 -9.35 20.08 -21.06
C GLU A 13 -8.85 19.64 -19.68
N GLU A 14 -9.40 20.20 -18.61
CA GLU A 14 -9.06 19.84 -17.23
C GLU A 14 -9.55 18.43 -16.89
N ILE A 15 -10.74 18.03 -17.36
CA ILE A 15 -11.22 16.64 -17.23
C ILE A 15 -10.26 15.66 -17.93
N ALA A 16 -9.81 15.99 -19.15
CA ALA A 16 -8.87 15.16 -19.90
C ALA A 16 -7.50 15.06 -19.23
N GLN A 17 -7.00 16.16 -18.64
CA GLN A 17 -5.76 16.16 -17.86
C GLN A 17 -5.87 15.26 -16.62
N ARG A 18 -6.93 15.43 -15.81
CA ARG A 18 -7.17 14.59 -14.62
C ARG A 18 -7.33 13.12 -14.97
N GLN A 19 -8.00 12.80 -16.08
CA GLN A 19 -8.14 11.43 -16.54
C GLN A 19 -6.78 10.81 -16.90
N ARG A 20 -5.88 11.56 -17.55
CA ARG A 20 -4.54 11.08 -17.88
C ARG A 20 -3.72 10.80 -16.62
N LEU A 21 -3.78 11.67 -15.61
CA LEU A 21 -3.11 11.46 -14.34
C LEU A 21 -3.62 10.19 -13.66
N LEU A 22 -4.93 10.05 -13.49
CA LEU A 22 -5.53 8.85 -12.90
C LEU A 22 -5.16 7.57 -13.64
N GLN A 23 -5.13 7.62 -14.99
CA GLN A 23 -4.71 6.48 -15.79
C GLN A 23 -3.24 6.13 -15.56
N GLN A 24 -2.36 7.13 -15.50
CA GLN A 24 -0.94 6.93 -15.24
C GLN A 24 -0.70 6.37 -13.83
N ASP A 25 -1.41 6.88 -12.84
CA ASP A 25 -1.32 6.43 -11.45
C ASP A 25 -1.76 4.99 -11.30
N VAL A 26 -2.91 4.62 -11.90
CA VAL A 26 -3.40 3.23 -11.90
C VAL A 26 -2.40 2.30 -12.58
N LEU A 27 -1.80 2.69 -13.70
CA LEU A 27 -0.80 1.88 -14.38
C LEU A 27 0.45 1.68 -13.51
N ARG A 28 0.97 2.75 -12.91
CA ARG A 28 2.15 2.70 -12.06
C ARG A 28 1.90 1.86 -10.81
N SER A 29 0.78 2.06 -10.13
CA SER A 29 0.44 1.33 -8.91
C SER A 29 0.20 -0.16 -9.22
N THR A 30 -0.44 -0.47 -10.34
CA THR A 30 -0.66 -1.86 -10.77
C THR A 30 0.66 -2.54 -11.14
N GLU A 31 1.56 -1.84 -11.83
CA GLU A 31 2.89 -2.37 -12.14
C GLU A 31 3.67 -2.71 -10.86
N LEU A 32 3.66 -1.80 -9.88
CA LEU A 32 4.33 -2.03 -8.60
C LEU A 32 3.71 -3.21 -7.84
N ALA A 33 2.38 -3.25 -7.71
CA ALA A 33 1.68 -4.33 -7.02
C ALA A 33 1.94 -5.70 -7.67
N LEU A 34 1.99 -5.77 -9.00
CA LEU A 34 2.34 -7.01 -9.70
C LEU A 34 3.79 -7.44 -9.45
N LYS A 35 4.73 -6.49 -9.38
CA LYS A 35 6.13 -6.80 -9.05
C LYS A 35 6.24 -7.34 -7.63
N GLU A 36 5.61 -6.67 -6.66
CA GLU A 36 5.58 -7.10 -5.26
C GLU A 36 5.00 -8.51 -5.14
N HIS A 37 3.82 -8.74 -5.74
CA HIS A 37 3.16 -10.03 -5.78
C HIS A 37 4.08 -11.13 -6.35
N PHE A 38 4.68 -10.91 -7.53
CA PHE A 38 5.54 -11.93 -8.14
C PHE A 38 6.84 -12.18 -7.36
N VAL A 39 7.41 -11.17 -6.70
CA VAL A 39 8.59 -11.36 -5.86
C VAL A 39 8.24 -12.19 -4.63
N LEU A 40 7.16 -11.86 -3.92
CA LEU A 40 6.71 -12.61 -2.74
C LEU A 40 6.31 -14.04 -3.09
N GLN A 41 5.64 -14.24 -4.23
CA GLN A 41 5.30 -15.56 -4.74
C GLN A 41 6.56 -16.37 -5.06
N LYS A 42 7.58 -15.74 -5.66
CA LYS A 42 8.82 -16.46 -5.97
C LYS A 42 9.58 -16.87 -4.71
N ILE A 43 9.58 -16.01 -3.69
CA ILE A 43 10.16 -16.34 -2.37
C ILE A 43 9.41 -17.52 -1.76
N ALA A 44 8.08 -17.48 -1.73
CA ALA A 44 7.27 -18.59 -1.22
C ALA A 44 7.58 -19.93 -1.91
N GLU A 45 7.72 -19.92 -3.25
CA GLU A 45 8.05 -21.11 -4.03
C GLU A 45 9.43 -21.67 -3.66
N VAL A 46 10.44 -20.81 -3.53
CA VAL A 46 11.83 -21.20 -3.23
C VAL A 46 11.94 -21.76 -1.81
N GLU A 47 11.28 -21.11 -0.85
CA GLU A 47 11.29 -21.45 0.57
C GLU A 47 10.24 -22.52 0.94
N LYS A 48 9.41 -22.90 -0.03
CA LYS A 48 8.34 -23.91 0.11
C LYS A 48 7.34 -23.55 1.19
N ILE A 49 6.93 -22.29 1.20
CA ILE A 49 5.88 -21.79 2.09
C ILE A 49 4.54 -22.31 1.57
N GLU A 50 3.84 -23.06 2.41
CA GLU A 50 2.54 -23.64 2.13
C GLU A 50 1.54 -23.28 3.24
N ILE A 51 0.26 -23.25 2.88
CA ILE A 51 -0.86 -23.06 3.82
C ILE A 51 -1.60 -24.38 3.93
N ASN A 52 -1.73 -24.87 5.15
CA ASN A 52 -2.49 -26.08 5.44
C ASN A 52 -3.89 -25.72 5.99
N GLU A 53 -4.68 -26.74 6.31
CA GLU A 53 -6.04 -26.53 6.83
C GLU A 53 -6.06 -25.86 8.20
N ASP A 54 -5.05 -26.11 9.05
CA ASP A 54 -4.94 -25.50 10.37
C ASP A 54 -4.62 -24.01 10.26
N ASP A 55 -3.70 -23.62 9.38
CA ASP A 55 -3.43 -22.21 9.06
C ASP A 55 -4.72 -21.51 8.61
N LEU A 56 -5.48 -22.14 7.72
CA LEU A 56 -6.73 -21.60 7.22
C LEU A 56 -7.79 -21.50 8.33
N ASN A 57 -7.83 -22.44 9.26
CA ASN A 57 -8.71 -22.39 10.43
C ASN A 57 -8.37 -21.18 11.30
N GLU A 58 -7.10 -20.98 11.63
CA GLU A 58 -6.61 -19.85 12.44
C GLU A 58 -6.93 -18.50 11.77
N GLU A 59 -6.72 -18.39 10.46
CA GLU A 59 -7.06 -17.19 9.70
C GLU A 59 -8.57 -16.91 9.73
N ILE A 60 -9.40 -17.94 9.56
CA ILE A 60 -10.86 -17.81 9.62
C ILE A 60 -11.33 -17.40 11.01
N GLU A 61 -10.71 -17.92 12.08
CA GLU A 61 -10.98 -17.50 13.46
C GLU A 61 -10.65 -16.02 13.65
N ARG A 62 -9.49 -15.57 13.18
CA ARG A 62 -9.10 -14.16 13.25
C ARG A 62 -10.06 -13.25 12.47
N LEU A 63 -10.48 -13.65 11.26
CA LEU A 63 -11.46 -12.90 10.46
C LEU A 63 -12.83 -12.86 11.14
N ALA A 64 -13.23 -13.94 11.81
CA ALA A 64 -14.47 -14.01 12.57
C ALA A 64 -14.44 -13.03 13.77
N GLU A 65 -13.34 -12.97 14.51
CA GLU A 65 -13.15 -11.99 15.57
C GLU A 65 -13.20 -10.55 15.06
N GLN A 66 -12.54 -10.25 13.94
CA GLN A 66 -12.53 -8.91 13.34
C GLN A 66 -13.91 -8.46 12.83
N SER A 67 -14.73 -9.42 12.38
CA SER A 67 -16.05 -9.15 11.80
C SER A 67 -17.22 -9.33 12.77
N ASP A 68 -16.96 -9.72 14.02
CA ASP A 68 -17.98 -10.11 15.01
C ASP A 68 -18.95 -11.18 14.46
N GLU A 69 -18.41 -12.15 13.73
CA GLU A 69 -19.14 -13.29 13.17
C GLU A 69 -18.63 -14.61 13.78
N SER A 70 -19.37 -15.71 13.60
CA SER A 70 -18.84 -17.02 13.98
C SER A 70 -17.88 -17.55 12.89
N PRO A 71 -16.82 -18.29 13.24
CA PRO A 71 -15.89 -18.90 12.27
C PRO A 71 -16.61 -19.73 11.20
N ARG A 72 -17.65 -20.45 11.60
CA ARG A 72 -18.51 -21.23 10.69
C ARG A 72 -19.21 -20.36 9.64
N LYS A 73 -19.67 -19.16 10.01
CA LYS A 73 -20.34 -18.23 9.08
C LYS A 73 -19.34 -17.64 8.09
N VAL A 74 -18.15 -17.25 8.58
CA VAL A 74 -17.06 -16.74 7.73
C VAL A 74 -16.63 -17.81 6.73
N ARG A 75 -16.35 -19.03 7.17
CA ARG A 75 -16.00 -20.16 6.29
C ARG A 75 -17.04 -20.39 5.21
N ALA A 76 -18.32 -20.50 5.60
CA ALA A 76 -19.41 -20.73 4.65
C ALA A 76 -19.53 -19.60 3.61
N ARG A 77 -19.20 -18.36 3.97
CA ARG A 77 -19.17 -17.23 3.03
C ARG A 77 -18.00 -17.33 2.06
N LEU A 78 -16.78 -17.59 2.56
CA LEU A 78 -15.58 -17.72 1.73
C LEU A 78 -15.71 -18.89 0.73
N GLU A 79 -16.25 -20.03 1.16
CA GLU A 79 -16.55 -21.16 0.28
C GLU A 79 -17.62 -20.82 -0.76
N LYS A 80 -18.68 -20.12 -0.35
CA LYS A 80 -19.75 -19.69 -1.27
C LYS A 80 -19.25 -18.69 -2.32
N GLU A 81 -18.31 -17.84 -1.95
CA GLU A 81 -17.70 -16.83 -2.83
C GLU A 81 -16.55 -17.40 -3.68
N ASP A 82 -16.14 -18.65 -3.44
CA ASP A 82 -15.03 -19.34 -4.12
C ASP A 82 -13.69 -18.61 -3.96
N VAL A 83 -13.45 -18.04 -2.77
CA VAL A 83 -12.27 -17.21 -2.46
C VAL A 83 -11.32 -17.85 -1.44
N ILE A 84 -11.50 -19.13 -1.10
CA ILE A 84 -10.61 -19.85 -0.17
C ILE A 84 -9.19 -19.92 -0.73
N ASP A 85 -9.03 -20.23 -2.02
CA ASP A 85 -7.71 -20.29 -2.66
C ASP A 85 -7.04 -18.91 -2.72
N ALA A 86 -7.83 -17.85 -2.94
CA ALA A 86 -7.34 -16.47 -2.92
C ALA A 86 -6.88 -16.06 -1.50
N LEU A 87 -7.62 -16.46 -0.46
CA LEU A 87 -7.23 -16.24 0.93
C LEU A 87 -5.91 -16.97 1.25
N ALA A 88 -5.77 -18.23 0.81
CA ALA A 88 -4.54 -18.97 0.98
C ALA A 88 -3.36 -18.28 0.28
N ALA A 89 -3.54 -17.76 -0.93
CA ALA A 89 -2.51 -17.00 -1.64
C ALA A 89 -2.09 -15.73 -0.87
N GLU A 90 -3.05 -14.97 -0.33
CA GLU A 90 -2.75 -13.80 0.51
C GLU A 90 -1.95 -14.18 1.76
N MET A 91 -2.31 -15.29 2.40
CA MET A 91 -1.58 -15.80 3.56
C MET A 91 -0.15 -16.22 3.22
N ILE A 92 0.07 -16.83 2.05
CA ILE A 92 1.42 -17.15 1.56
C ILE A 92 2.24 -15.88 1.39
N GLU A 93 1.68 -14.85 0.77
CA GLU A 93 2.37 -13.56 0.59
C GLU A 93 2.76 -12.93 1.93
N ARG A 94 1.86 -12.99 2.91
CA ARG A 94 2.11 -12.48 4.26
C ARG A 94 3.26 -13.25 4.93
N LYS A 95 3.23 -14.58 4.90
CA LYS A 95 4.31 -15.42 5.45
C LYS A 95 5.66 -15.18 4.74
N SER A 96 5.64 -14.93 3.42
CA SER A 96 6.85 -14.54 2.68
C SER A 96 7.42 -13.22 3.16
N LEU A 97 6.56 -12.22 3.42
CA LEU A 97 6.99 -10.93 3.95
C LEU A 97 7.55 -11.09 5.37
N ASP A 98 6.89 -11.86 6.22
CA ASP A 98 7.37 -12.15 7.58
C ASP A 98 8.76 -12.78 7.55
N LEU A 99 8.99 -13.74 6.64
CA LEU A 99 10.32 -14.34 6.44
C LEU A 99 11.38 -13.31 6.02
N ILE A 100 11.04 -12.37 5.13
CA ILE A 100 11.95 -11.30 4.73
C ILE A 100 12.32 -10.44 5.94
N LEU A 101 11.32 -10.06 6.76
CA LEU A 101 11.55 -9.23 7.94
C LEU A 101 12.38 -9.97 9.00
N ASP A 102 12.09 -11.24 9.26
CA ASP A 102 12.84 -12.06 10.22
C ASP A 102 14.31 -12.26 9.83
N THR A 103 14.62 -12.16 8.54
CA THR A 103 15.99 -12.32 8.00
C THR A 103 16.68 -10.99 7.67
N ALA A 104 15.98 -9.87 7.79
CA ALA A 104 16.53 -8.57 7.49
C ALA A 104 17.53 -8.10 8.56
N GLU A 105 18.60 -7.45 8.12
CA GLU A 105 19.50 -6.73 9.01
C GLU A 105 18.93 -5.33 9.30
N TYR A 106 18.80 -4.99 10.57
CA TYR A 106 18.25 -3.72 11.03
C TYR A 106 19.34 -2.82 11.60
N GLU A 107 19.27 -1.54 11.25
CA GLU A 107 20.10 -0.48 11.85
C GLU A 107 19.19 0.47 12.64
N ASP A 108 19.42 0.55 13.95
CA ASP A 108 18.67 1.47 14.82
C ASP A 108 19.07 2.91 14.53
N GLN A 109 18.11 3.71 14.05
CA GLN A 109 18.28 5.15 13.89
C GLN A 109 17.52 5.89 14.99
N PRO A 110 18.10 6.95 15.60
CA PRO A 110 17.39 7.76 16.57
C PRO A 110 16.22 8.47 15.88
N LEU A 111 15.01 8.30 16.43
CA LEU A 111 13.81 9.02 15.98
C LEU A 111 14.05 10.53 16.14
N THR A 112 14.16 11.24 15.03
CA THR A 112 14.21 12.71 15.03
C THR A 112 12.78 13.27 15.10
N GLN A 113 12.62 14.54 15.44
CA GLN A 113 11.28 15.18 15.44
C GLN A 113 10.65 15.21 14.04
N GLU A 114 11.44 15.07 12.99
CA GLU A 114 10.97 14.94 11.60
C GLU A 114 10.41 13.53 11.31
N ASP A 115 10.79 12.51 12.10
CA ASP A 115 10.32 11.12 11.99
C ASP A 115 9.07 10.83 12.86
N SER A 116 8.58 11.82 13.60
CA SER A 116 7.33 11.65 14.34
C SER A 116 6.19 11.41 13.35
N PRO A 117 5.41 10.33 13.48
CA PRO A 117 4.25 10.06 12.63
C PRO A 117 3.10 10.96 13.09
N ALA A 118 3.32 12.27 13.08
CA ALA A 118 2.26 13.25 13.05
C ALA A 118 1.65 13.15 11.65
N MET A 119 0.89 12.08 11.40
CA MET A 119 0.15 11.85 10.17
C MET A 119 1.05 12.06 8.96
N SER A 120 1.64 10.99 8.43
CA SER A 120 1.83 10.92 6.98
C SER A 120 0.43 10.96 6.38
N SER A 121 -0.13 12.17 6.37
CA SER A 121 -1.27 12.52 5.58
C SER A 121 -0.80 12.18 4.19
N VAL A 122 -1.59 11.38 3.51
CA VAL A 122 -1.53 11.17 2.06
C VAL A 122 -1.85 12.50 1.32
N GLU A 123 -1.40 13.63 1.86
CA GLU A 123 -1.49 15.00 1.34
C GLU A 123 -0.44 15.27 0.27
N ALA A 124 0.49 14.35 0.01
CA ALA A 124 1.41 14.47 -1.11
C ALA A 124 0.79 14.16 -2.49
N GLN A 125 -0.54 13.94 -2.58
CA GLN A 125 -1.24 13.86 -3.87
C GLN A 125 -2.63 14.52 -3.85
N THR A 126 -2.70 15.80 -3.44
CA THR A 126 -3.90 16.63 -3.72
C THR A 126 -3.63 17.88 -4.54
N VAL A 127 -2.42 18.07 -5.08
CA VAL A 127 -2.13 19.12 -6.07
C VAL A 127 -1.69 18.46 -7.38
N PRO A 128 -2.52 18.51 -8.44
CA PRO A 128 -2.12 18.03 -9.75
C PRO A 128 -1.00 18.91 -10.31
N GLY A 129 0.19 18.33 -10.54
CA GLY A 129 1.18 18.92 -11.47
C GLY A 129 2.64 19.03 -11.00
N GLU A 130 2.98 18.76 -9.75
CA GLU A 130 4.38 18.85 -9.29
C GLU A 130 4.92 17.45 -8.95
N MET A 131 5.68 16.86 -9.88
CA MET A 131 6.57 15.76 -9.54
C MET A 131 7.83 16.34 -8.91
N HIS A 132 8.03 16.12 -7.61
CA HIS A 132 9.34 16.32 -7.01
C HIS A 132 10.21 15.12 -7.36
N ASP A 133 11.30 15.36 -8.08
CA ASP A 133 12.29 14.35 -8.42
C ASP A 133 13.08 14.00 -7.14
N PRO A 134 13.03 12.75 -6.65
CA PRO A 134 13.74 12.35 -5.43
C PRO A 134 15.27 12.41 -5.57
N ALA A 135 15.81 12.67 -6.77
CA ALA A 135 17.24 12.86 -7.00
C ALA A 135 17.74 14.32 -6.80
N VAL A 136 16.86 15.29 -6.51
CA VAL A 136 17.27 16.68 -6.26
C VAL A 136 17.65 16.82 -4.79
N ALA A 137 18.93 17.11 -4.53
CA ALA A 137 19.42 17.39 -3.18
C ALA A 137 18.64 18.57 -2.56
N PRO A 138 18.28 18.51 -1.27
CA PRO A 138 17.54 19.58 -0.60
C PRO A 138 18.30 20.90 -0.66
N PRO A 139 17.62 22.05 -0.83
CA PRO A 139 18.29 23.34 -0.89
C PRO A 139 18.94 23.63 0.47
N GLU A 140 20.21 24.03 0.43
CA GLU A 140 20.95 24.46 1.62
C GLU A 140 20.18 25.59 2.32
N SER A 141 19.89 25.40 3.61
CA SER A 141 19.23 26.39 4.45
C SER A 141 20.12 27.63 4.57
N GLU A 142 19.74 28.73 3.93
CA GLU A 142 20.34 30.04 4.18
C GLU A 142 20.07 30.43 5.64
N THR A 143 21.13 30.49 6.44
CA THR A 143 21.05 31.02 7.80
C THR A 143 20.81 32.53 7.73
N PRO A 144 19.80 33.08 8.44
CA PRO A 144 19.62 34.52 8.46
C PRO A 144 20.76 35.16 9.26
N THR A 145 21.48 36.06 8.60
CA THR A 145 22.50 36.91 9.23
C THR A 145 21.84 37.75 10.34
N PRO A 146 22.35 37.76 11.58
CA PRO A 146 21.81 38.63 12.61
C PRO A 146 22.18 40.08 12.30
N ALA A 147 21.17 40.94 12.17
CA ALA A 147 21.35 42.38 12.10
C ALA A 147 21.97 42.88 13.42
N ALA A 148 23.16 43.47 13.33
CA ALA A 148 23.81 44.15 14.43
C ALA A 148 23.69 45.66 14.26
N GLY A 149 23.15 46.32 15.31
CA GLY A 149 23.53 47.64 15.83
C GLY A 149 23.57 48.83 14.89
#